data_AF-A0A1I2XF64-F1
#
_entry.id   AF-A0A1I2XF64-F1
#
_cell.length_a   1.000
_cell.length_b   1.000
_cell.length_c   1.000
_cell.angle_alpha   90.00
_cell.angle_beta   90.00
_cell.angle_gamma   90.00
#
_symmetry.space_group_name_H-M   'P 1'
#
loop_
_entity.id
_entity.type
_entity.pdbx_description
1 polymer ?
#
loop_
_entity_poly.entity_id
_entity_poly.type
_entity_poly.pdbx_seq_one_letter_code
_entity_poly.pdbx_strand_id
1 'polypeptide(L)'
;MKVAETLAEQSNLKTAAAISPLKDSEKIFLEGPRSRLKELVFAIKVLIEFISGFRMLHFLGPCVAVFGSARIKEDSPYYESAREIGSGLAALGFTTITGGGPGIMEAANRGARENAGASVGCNIRLPKEQQPNPYLDKWFICKYFFVRKVLMFKYSDAFIIMPGGIGTLDEFFEALTLVQTKKILDFPIILFGTKFWEPLQPLFSSMLKDKMISEEDIDLLLFTDSVEDALQHIKAIALAKHAEKRRQSFRRLRILGE
;
A
#
# COMPACT_ATOMS: atom_id res chain seq x y z
N MET A 1 27.47 -35.04 25.09
CA MET A 1 27.41 -33.73 24.40
C MET A 1 27.36 -33.83 22.87
N LYS A 2 28.08 -34.74 22.20
CA LYS A 2 28.09 -34.82 20.72
C LYS A 2 26.82 -35.35 20.01
N VAL A 3 25.86 -35.95 20.73
CA VAL A 3 24.65 -36.54 20.13
C VAL A 3 23.47 -35.54 20.07
N ALA A 4 23.47 -34.53 20.94
CA ALA A 4 22.44 -33.48 20.96
C ALA A 4 22.64 -32.42 19.86
N GLU A 5 23.90 -32.15 19.48
CA GLU A 5 24.24 -31.24 18.37
C GLU A 5 23.82 -31.81 17.01
N THR A 6 23.92 -33.12 16.80
CA THR A 6 23.57 -33.77 15.52
C THR A 6 22.06 -33.77 15.27
N LEU A 7 21.24 -33.85 16.32
CA LEU A 7 19.77 -33.78 16.21
C LEU A 7 19.27 -32.34 15.96
N ALA A 8 19.97 -31.34 16.48
CA ALA A 8 19.68 -29.92 16.21
C ALA A 8 20.08 -29.52 14.77
N GLU A 9 21.21 -30.04 14.25
CA GLU A 9 21.59 -29.85 12.84
C GLU A 9 20.64 -30.56 11.87
N GLN A 10 20.21 -31.80 12.18
CA GLN A 10 19.25 -32.52 11.34
C GLN A 10 17.83 -31.95 11.41
N SER A 11 17.44 -31.34 12.53
CA SER A 11 16.21 -30.55 12.68
C SER A 11 16.24 -29.28 11.84
N ASN A 12 17.38 -28.57 11.81
CA ASN A 12 17.57 -27.39 10.98
C ASN A 12 17.64 -27.71 9.47
N LEU A 13 18.21 -28.87 9.09
CA LEU A 13 18.24 -29.34 7.71
C LEU A 13 16.84 -29.74 7.18
N LYS A 14 15.97 -30.28 8.03
CA LYS A 14 14.58 -30.60 7.64
C LYS A 14 13.66 -29.38 7.58
N THR A 15 14.00 -28.30 8.29
CA THR A 15 13.21 -27.05 8.26
C THR A 15 13.67 -26.11 7.14
N ALA A 16 14.92 -26.22 6.69
CA ALA A 16 15.45 -25.52 5.51
C ALA A 16 14.94 -26.11 4.17
N ALA A 17 14.50 -27.37 4.16
CA ALA A 17 14.09 -28.09 2.95
C ALA A 17 12.62 -27.83 2.50
N ALA A 18 11.87 -26.96 3.18
CA ALA A 18 10.47 -26.63 2.83
C ALA A 18 10.31 -25.33 2.02
N ILE A 19 11.40 -24.66 1.65
CA ILE A 19 11.36 -23.47 0.78
C ILE A 19 11.80 -23.91 -0.62
N SER A 20 10.85 -24.48 -1.35
CA SER A 20 10.98 -24.70 -2.80
C SER A 20 11.39 -23.37 -3.46
N PRO A 21 12.38 -23.36 -4.38
CA PRO A 21 12.61 -22.19 -5.20
C PRO A 21 11.30 -21.83 -5.91
N LEU A 22 10.90 -20.57 -5.79
CA LEU A 22 9.67 -20.01 -6.33
C LEU A 22 9.57 -20.38 -7.81
N LYS A 23 8.58 -21.19 -8.18
CA LYS A 23 8.04 -21.14 -9.55
C LYS A 23 7.32 -19.79 -9.66
N ASP A 24 8.08 -18.73 -9.96
CA ASP A 24 7.62 -17.34 -10.06
C ASP A 24 6.54 -17.23 -11.14
N SER A 25 5.28 -17.48 -10.76
CA SER A 25 4.17 -17.60 -11.71
C SER A 25 3.86 -16.29 -12.42
N GLU A 26 4.18 -15.15 -11.82
CA GLU A 26 3.98 -13.82 -12.39
C GLU A 26 5.09 -13.45 -13.40
N LYS A 27 6.37 -13.72 -13.08
CA LYS A 27 7.47 -13.51 -14.04
C LYS A 27 7.24 -14.26 -15.35
N ILE A 28 6.91 -15.54 -15.23
CA ILE A 28 6.62 -16.41 -16.38
C ILE A 28 5.34 -15.98 -17.12
N PHE A 29 4.44 -15.25 -16.46
CA PHE A 29 3.24 -14.71 -17.11
C PHE A 29 3.54 -13.44 -17.92
N LEU A 30 4.40 -12.56 -17.43
CA LEU A 30 4.73 -11.30 -18.11
C LEU A 30 5.64 -11.49 -19.35
N GLU A 31 6.19 -12.69 -19.57
CA GLU A 31 7.11 -13.03 -20.67
C GLU A 31 6.42 -13.35 -22.02
N GLY A 32 5.10 -13.16 -22.13
CA GLY A 32 4.37 -13.27 -23.39
C GLY A 32 3.42 -14.48 -23.48
N PRO A 33 3.02 -14.90 -24.70
CA PRO A 33 1.88 -15.81 -24.89
C PRO A 33 2.13 -17.23 -24.38
N ARG A 34 1.14 -17.82 -23.71
CA ARG A 34 1.16 -19.22 -23.25
C ARG A 34 -0.03 -20.01 -23.80
N SER A 35 -0.01 -21.33 -23.57
CA SER A 35 -1.14 -22.19 -23.92
C SER A 35 -2.43 -21.71 -23.23
N ARG A 36 -3.56 -21.72 -23.96
CA ARG A 36 -4.88 -21.29 -23.46
C ARG A 36 -5.27 -21.88 -22.10
N LEU A 37 -4.92 -23.14 -21.84
CA LEU A 37 -5.20 -23.79 -20.54
C LEU A 37 -4.40 -23.15 -19.39
N LYS A 38 -3.12 -22.81 -19.61
CA LYS A 38 -2.28 -22.12 -18.62
C LYS A 38 -2.82 -20.71 -18.34
N GLU A 39 -3.27 -20.01 -19.39
CA GLU A 39 -3.91 -18.69 -19.24
C GLU A 39 -5.22 -18.77 -18.45
N LEU A 40 -6.07 -19.75 -18.74
CA LEU A 40 -7.32 -19.96 -17.99
C LEU A 40 -7.04 -20.25 -16.51
N VAL A 41 -6.08 -21.14 -16.22
CA VAL A 41 -5.70 -21.47 -14.83
C VAL A 41 -5.14 -20.24 -14.12
N PHE A 42 -4.35 -19.41 -14.81
CA PHE A 42 -3.86 -18.15 -14.26
C PHE A 42 -5.00 -17.18 -13.94
N ALA A 43 -5.93 -16.96 -14.88
CA ALA A 43 -7.09 -16.09 -14.68
C ALA A 43 -7.94 -16.52 -13.48
N ILE A 44 -8.17 -17.83 -13.30
CA ILE A 44 -8.89 -18.37 -12.14
C ILE A 44 -8.13 -18.08 -10.83
N LYS A 45 -6.79 -18.22 -10.81
CA LYS A 45 -5.99 -17.90 -9.62
C LYS A 45 -6.05 -16.42 -9.26
N VAL A 46 -5.98 -15.54 -10.25
CA VAL A 46 -6.13 -14.09 -10.09
C VAL A 46 -7.51 -13.75 -9.53
N LEU A 47 -8.57 -14.35 -10.08
CA LEU A 47 -9.94 -14.15 -9.60
C LEU A 47 -10.08 -14.58 -8.12
N ILE A 48 -9.53 -15.74 -7.75
CA ILE A 48 -9.55 -16.22 -6.36
C ILE A 48 -8.81 -15.25 -5.42
N GLU A 49 -7.67 -14.71 -5.87
CA GLU A 49 -6.92 -13.74 -5.07
C GLU A 49 -7.71 -12.43 -4.88
N PHE A 50 -8.37 -11.93 -5.93
CA PHE A 50 -9.28 -10.79 -5.81
C PHE A 50 -10.41 -11.04 -4.84
N ILE A 51 -11.11 -12.19 -4.94
CA ILE A 51 -12.19 -12.54 -4.01
C ILE A 51 -11.68 -12.55 -2.57
N SER A 52 -10.51 -13.13 -2.34
CA SER A 52 -9.88 -13.21 -1.01
C SER A 52 -9.51 -11.82 -0.48
N GLY A 53 -8.87 -10.99 -1.31
CA GLY A 53 -8.48 -9.63 -0.94
C GLY A 53 -9.68 -8.73 -0.69
N PHE A 54 -10.73 -8.83 -1.51
CA PHE A 54 -11.95 -8.06 -1.31
C PHE A 54 -12.64 -8.40 0.00
N ARG A 55 -12.73 -9.69 0.36
CA ARG A 55 -13.33 -10.10 1.63
C ARG A 55 -12.53 -9.64 2.84
N MET A 56 -11.20 -9.68 2.76
CA MET A 56 -10.33 -9.22 3.85
C MET A 56 -10.53 -7.72 4.11
N LEU A 57 -10.48 -6.91 3.05
CA LEU A 57 -10.44 -5.45 3.15
C LEU A 57 -11.83 -4.79 3.15
N HIS A 58 -12.91 -5.56 3.03
CA HIS A 58 -14.28 -5.04 2.88
C HIS A 58 -14.71 -4.09 4.01
N PHE A 59 -14.32 -4.38 5.25
CA PHE A 59 -14.79 -3.68 6.46
C PHE A 59 -13.75 -2.76 7.10
N LEU A 60 -12.84 -2.18 6.31
CA LEU A 60 -11.81 -1.29 6.85
C LEU A 60 -12.30 0.11 7.23
N GLY A 61 -13.48 0.52 6.75
CA GLY A 61 -13.96 1.89 6.96
C GLY A 61 -13.13 2.91 6.17
N PRO A 62 -13.10 4.19 6.59
CA PRO A 62 -12.30 5.22 5.94
C PRO A 62 -10.82 4.91 6.08
N CYS A 63 -10.07 4.91 4.97
CA CYS A 63 -8.71 4.38 4.97
C CYS A 63 -7.75 5.29 4.21
N VAL A 64 -6.52 5.43 4.72
CA VAL A 64 -5.45 6.20 4.10
C VAL A 64 -4.27 5.30 3.86
N ALA A 65 -3.78 5.26 2.62
CA ALA A 65 -2.57 4.52 2.31
C ALA A 65 -1.33 5.37 2.55
N VAL A 66 -0.36 4.79 3.25
CA VAL A 66 0.98 5.39 3.40
C VAL A 66 2.00 4.56 2.66
N PHE A 67 2.68 5.21 1.71
CA PHE A 67 3.77 4.66 0.92
C PHE A 67 5.08 5.35 1.25
N GLY A 68 6.19 4.61 1.14
CA GLY A 68 7.52 5.16 1.35
C GLY A 68 8.60 4.10 1.32
N SER A 69 9.83 4.51 1.59
CA SER A 69 10.99 3.62 1.56
C SER A 69 10.90 2.47 2.56
N ALA A 70 11.13 1.24 2.09
CA ALA A 70 11.38 0.07 2.94
C ALA A 70 12.76 0.08 3.61
N ARG A 71 13.64 1.03 3.23
CA ARG A 71 15.05 1.07 3.64
C ARG A 71 15.36 2.12 4.71
N ILE A 72 14.44 3.05 4.95
CA ILE A 72 14.59 4.04 6.01
C ILE A 72 14.49 3.34 7.37
N LYS A 73 15.31 3.77 8.32
CA LYS A 73 15.43 3.21 9.67
C LYS A 73 14.82 4.16 10.70
N GLU A 74 14.62 3.67 11.91
CA GLU A 74 13.99 4.38 13.04
C GLU A 74 14.71 5.69 13.43
N ASP A 75 16.00 5.84 13.12
CA ASP A 75 16.80 7.03 13.41
C ASP A 75 16.57 8.18 12.41
N SER A 76 15.82 7.94 11.33
CA SER A 76 15.52 8.95 10.33
C SER A 76 14.36 9.85 10.76
N PRO A 77 14.44 11.18 10.53
CA PRO A 77 13.29 12.07 10.77
C PRO A 77 12.06 11.66 9.96
N TYR A 78 12.22 11.08 8.77
CA TYR A 78 11.09 10.59 7.98
C TYR A 78 10.40 9.37 8.58
N TYR A 79 11.13 8.54 9.34
CA TYR A 79 10.50 7.45 10.08
C TYR A 79 9.61 8.02 11.18
N GLU A 80 10.12 8.97 11.96
CA GLU A 80 9.32 9.59 13.03
C GLU A 80 8.11 10.34 12.46
N SER A 81 8.28 11.14 11.40
CA SER A 81 7.14 11.80 10.73
C SER A 81 6.10 10.79 10.22
N ALA A 82 6.51 9.65 9.66
CA ALA A 82 5.57 8.60 9.25
C ALA A 82 4.81 8.00 10.44
N ARG A 83 5.48 7.83 11.59
CA ARG A 83 4.85 7.37 12.83
C ARG A 83 3.88 8.39 13.41
N GLU A 84 4.24 9.67 13.41
CA GLU A 84 3.35 10.77 13.80
C GLU A 84 2.12 10.84 12.88
N ILE A 85 2.30 10.69 11.56
CA ILE A 85 1.21 10.60 10.58
C ILE A 85 0.29 9.42 10.91
N GLY A 86 0.84 8.22 11.13
CA GLY A 86 0.05 7.05 11.53
C GLY A 86 -0.77 7.29 12.79
N SER A 87 -0.16 7.96 13.78
CA SER A 87 -0.79 8.35 15.04
C SER A 87 -1.95 9.33 14.83
N GLY A 88 -1.74 10.36 14.01
CA GLY A 88 -2.76 11.35 13.71
C GLY A 88 -3.92 10.79 12.87
N LEU A 89 -3.63 9.88 11.94
CA LEU A 89 -4.67 9.15 11.20
C LEU A 89 -5.56 8.33 12.14
N ALA A 90 -4.96 7.63 13.11
CA ALA A 90 -5.70 6.91 14.14
C ALA A 90 -6.60 7.84 14.98
N ALA A 91 -6.07 8.99 15.42
CA ALA A 91 -6.82 9.98 16.18
C ALA A 91 -8.02 10.56 15.40
N LEU A 92 -7.91 10.63 14.07
CA LEU A 92 -8.98 11.06 13.17
C LEU A 92 -9.98 9.93 12.82
N GLY A 93 -9.74 8.70 13.28
CA GLY A 93 -10.58 7.54 13.01
C GLY A 93 -10.38 6.90 11.64
N PHE A 94 -9.26 7.18 10.97
CA PHE A 94 -8.87 6.51 9.73
C PHE A 94 -8.15 5.19 10.04
N THR A 95 -8.39 4.19 9.19
CA THR A 95 -7.54 3.01 9.10
C THR A 95 -6.28 3.35 8.31
N THR A 96 -5.11 2.99 8.84
CA THR A 96 -3.83 3.13 8.12
C THR A 96 -3.54 1.85 7.36
N ILE A 97 -3.43 1.93 6.03
CA ILE A 97 -3.03 0.80 5.18
C ILE A 97 -1.66 1.05 4.56
N THR A 98 -0.80 0.04 4.52
CA THR A 98 0.52 0.15 3.89
C THR A 98 0.83 -1.11 3.08
N GLY A 99 2.02 -1.16 2.48
CA GLY A 99 2.55 -2.40 1.91
C GLY A 99 2.96 -3.47 2.93
N GLY A 100 2.88 -3.18 4.23
CA GLY A 100 3.18 -4.11 5.32
C GLY A 100 4.64 -4.50 5.47
N GLY A 101 5.56 -3.84 4.76
CA GLY A 101 7.00 -4.05 4.85
C GLY A 101 7.65 -3.19 5.95
N PRO A 102 9.00 -3.21 6.04
CA PRO A 102 9.77 -2.42 7.00
C PRO A 102 9.83 -0.92 6.63
N GLY A 103 10.56 -0.15 7.43
CA GLY A 103 10.86 1.25 7.18
C GLY A 103 9.65 2.15 7.32
N ILE A 104 9.40 3.03 6.34
CA ILE A 104 8.29 4.00 6.42
C ILE A 104 6.93 3.32 6.59
N MET A 105 6.71 2.18 5.91
CA MET A 105 5.46 1.43 6.03
C MET A 105 5.25 0.95 7.47
N GLU A 106 6.30 0.39 8.07
CA GLU A 106 6.29 -0.01 9.47
C GLU A 106 6.05 1.17 10.40
N ALA A 107 6.71 2.30 10.20
CA ALA A 107 6.56 3.50 11.02
C ALA A 107 5.09 3.98 11.06
N ALA A 108 4.45 4.07 9.90
CA ALA A 108 3.05 4.47 9.81
C ALA A 108 2.11 3.45 10.48
N ASN A 109 2.34 2.15 10.27
CA ASN A 109 1.58 1.10 10.94
C ASN A 109 1.76 1.14 12.47
N ARG A 110 2.99 1.35 12.93
CA ARG A 110 3.35 1.47 14.34
C ARG A 110 2.62 2.63 15.00
N GLY A 111 2.72 3.83 14.41
CA GLY A 111 2.05 5.02 14.93
C GLY A 111 0.54 4.86 15.05
N ALA A 112 -0.08 4.26 14.04
CA ALA A 112 -1.51 3.97 14.07
C ALA A 112 -1.87 3.00 15.19
N ARG A 113 -1.15 1.87 15.29
CA ARG A 113 -1.43 0.83 16.27
C ARG A 113 -1.18 1.27 17.71
N GLU A 114 -0.11 2.01 17.95
CA GLU A 114 0.23 2.55 19.28
C GLU A 114 -0.84 3.56 19.78
N ASN A 115 -1.57 4.19 18.86
CA ASN A 115 -2.69 5.09 19.15
C ASN A 115 -4.07 4.44 18.98
N ALA A 116 -4.14 3.11 19.09
CA ALA A 116 -5.37 2.31 19.01
C ALA A 116 -6.17 2.48 17.70
N GLY A 117 -5.52 2.94 16.63
CA GLY A 117 -6.06 2.95 15.28
C GLY A 117 -5.88 1.59 14.59
N ALA A 118 -6.72 1.34 13.58
CA ALA A 118 -6.61 0.12 12.79
C ALA A 118 -5.39 0.17 11.87
N SER A 119 -4.53 -0.84 11.95
CA SER A 119 -3.31 -0.94 11.15
C SER A 119 -3.34 -2.16 10.22
N VAL A 120 -3.25 -1.91 8.91
CA VAL A 120 -3.44 -2.93 7.87
C VAL A 120 -2.27 -2.98 6.90
N GLY A 121 -1.90 -4.19 6.46
CA GLY A 121 -0.91 -4.41 5.42
C GLY A 121 -1.47 -5.13 4.19
N CYS A 122 -1.12 -4.64 3.01
CA CYS A 122 -1.25 -5.35 1.75
C CYS A 122 0.16 -5.75 1.28
N ASN A 123 0.64 -6.86 1.80
CA ASN A 123 1.97 -7.39 1.53
C ASN A 123 2.05 -8.03 0.13
N ILE A 124 3.26 -8.13 -0.41
CA ILE A 124 3.54 -8.82 -1.67
C ILE A 124 4.61 -9.89 -1.43
N ARG A 125 4.43 -11.06 -2.06
CA ARG A 125 5.47 -12.09 -2.06
C ARG A 125 6.61 -11.67 -2.96
N LEU A 126 7.82 -11.67 -2.42
CA LEU A 126 9.06 -11.21 -3.03
C LEU A 126 10.20 -12.17 -2.66
N PRO A 127 11.34 -12.11 -3.35
CA PRO A 127 12.52 -12.88 -2.94
C PRO A 127 13.14 -12.42 -1.60
N LYS A 128 12.88 -11.16 -1.19
CA LYS A 128 13.34 -10.54 0.06
C LYS A 128 12.15 -9.90 0.77
N GLU A 129 12.30 -9.46 2.03
CA GLU A 129 11.25 -8.72 2.76
C GLU A 129 9.92 -9.50 2.88
N GLN A 130 10.00 -10.77 3.32
CA GLN A 130 8.83 -11.66 3.39
C GLN A 130 8.03 -11.58 4.68
N GLN A 131 8.61 -11.02 5.74
CA GLN A 131 7.89 -10.92 7.00
C GLN A 131 7.09 -9.62 7.04
N PRO A 132 5.77 -9.70 7.33
CA PRO A 132 5.00 -8.51 7.65
C PRO A 132 5.59 -7.83 8.88
N ASN A 133 5.56 -6.49 8.90
CA ASN A 133 6.02 -5.76 10.08
C ASN A 133 5.14 -6.09 11.31
N PRO A 134 5.69 -5.97 12.54
CA PRO A 134 5.02 -6.47 13.74
C PRO A 134 3.85 -5.59 14.21
N TYR A 135 3.56 -4.48 13.52
CA TYR A 135 2.54 -3.50 13.89
C TYR A 135 1.27 -3.59 13.04
N LEU A 136 1.05 -4.72 12.36
CA LEU A 136 -0.18 -4.98 11.62
C LEU A 136 -1.18 -5.73 12.49
N ASP A 137 -2.43 -5.26 12.52
CA ASP A 137 -3.54 -5.99 13.12
C ASP A 137 -4.14 -7.00 12.14
N LYS A 138 -4.13 -6.65 10.84
CA LYS A 138 -4.55 -7.51 9.72
C LYS A 138 -3.61 -7.32 8.55
N TRP A 139 -3.36 -8.40 7.81
CA TRP A 139 -2.63 -8.29 6.56
C TRP A 139 -3.10 -9.31 5.53
N PHE A 140 -2.96 -8.93 4.26
CA PHE A 140 -3.20 -9.80 3.12
C PHE A 140 -1.91 -9.93 2.32
N ILE A 141 -1.53 -11.16 1.98
CA ILE A 141 -0.31 -11.43 1.21
C ILE A 141 -0.69 -11.71 -0.23
N CYS A 142 -0.54 -10.70 -1.08
CA CYS A 142 -0.73 -10.81 -2.52
C CYS A 142 0.38 -11.65 -3.16
N LYS A 143 0.03 -12.40 -4.20
CA LYS A 143 0.97 -13.08 -5.09
C LYS A 143 1.22 -12.29 -6.36
N TYR A 144 0.25 -11.49 -6.80
CA TYR A 144 0.33 -10.69 -8.01
C TYR A 144 0.39 -9.19 -7.68
N PHE A 145 1.33 -8.47 -8.29
CA PHE A 145 1.52 -7.04 -8.04
C PHE A 145 0.31 -6.19 -8.43
N PHE A 146 -0.29 -6.47 -9.57
CA PHE A 146 -1.45 -5.71 -10.05
C PHE A 146 -2.68 -5.91 -9.17
N VAL A 147 -2.86 -7.10 -8.57
CA VAL A 147 -3.94 -7.33 -7.59
C VAL A 147 -3.73 -6.46 -6.36
N ARG A 148 -2.49 -6.41 -5.85
CA ARG A 148 -2.11 -5.56 -4.71
C ARG A 148 -2.42 -4.09 -4.98
N LYS A 149 -2.02 -3.56 -6.13
CA LYS A 149 -2.30 -2.17 -6.55
C LYS A 149 -3.79 -1.88 -6.51
N VAL A 150 -4.60 -2.71 -7.18
CA VAL A 150 -6.07 -2.55 -7.20
C VAL A 150 -6.65 -2.55 -5.79
N LEU A 151 -6.19 -3.44 -4.90
CA LEU A 151 -6.68 -3.47 -3.52
C LEU A 151 -6.31 -2.19 -2.76
N MET A 152 -5.07 -1.71 -2.89
CA MET A 152 -4.62 -0.46 -2.26
C MET A 152 -5.46 0.74 -2.72
N PHE A 153 -5.66 0.90 -4.03
CA PHE A 153 -6.45 2.00 -4.60
C PHE A 153 -7.93 1.90 -4.24
N LYS A 154 -8.53 0.71 -4.33
CA LYS A 154 -9.98 0.52 -4.12
C LYS A 154 -10.41 0.86 -2.69
N TYR A 155 -9.57 0.53 -1.70
CA TYR A 155 -9.94 0.65 -0.29
C TYR A 155 -9.41 1.91 0.37
N SER A 156 -8.51 2.65 -0.26
CA SER A 156 -8.03 3.93 0.26
C SER A 156 -8.90 5.08 -0.23
N ASP A 157 -8.98 6.14 0.57
CA ASP A 157 -9.63 7.40 0.21
C ASP A 157 -8.62 8.51 -0.08
N ALA A 158 -7.37 8.36 0.38
CA ALA A 158 -6.27 9.29 0.21
C ALA A 158 -4.93 8.55 0.25
N PHE A 159 -3.90 9.12 -0.39
CA PHE A 159 -2.52 8.64 -0.35
C PHE A 159 -1.59 9.65 0.32
N ILE A 160 -0.70 9.14 1.18
CA ILE A 160 0.46 9.85 1.69
C ILE A 160 1.71 9.19 1.11
N ILE A 161 2.46 9.96 0.35
CA ILE A 161 3.68 9.58 -0.35
C ILE A 161 4.87 10.18 0.39
N MET A 162 5.46 9.37 1.26
CA MET A 162 6.69 9.70 2.00
C MET A 162 7.93 9.42 1.13
N PRO A 163 9.11 9.95 1.48
CA PRO A 163 10.34 9.70 0.73
C PRO A 163 10.61 8.21 0.49
N GLY A 164 10.87 7.87 -0.77
CA GLY A 164 10.77 6.51 -1.24
C GLY A 164 11.55 6.22 -2.52
N GLY A 165 11.59 4.94 -2.89
CA GLY A 165 12.27 4.49 -4.11
C GLY A 165 11.30 4.28 -5.27
N ILE A 166 11.71 3.41 -6.22
CA ILE A 166 10.94 3.10 -7.44
C ILE A 166 9.52 2.62 -7.11
N GLY A 167 9.34 1.74 -6.13
CA GLY A 167 8.00 1.27 -5.76
C GLY A 167 7.09 2.37 -5.21
N THR A 168 7.66 3.39 -4.55
CA THR A 168 6.88 4.54 -4.07
C THR A 168 6.48 5.46 -5.23
N LEU A 169 7.40 5.69 -6.17
CA LEU A 169 7.13 6.46 -7.38
C LEU A 169 6.11 5.77 -8.30
N ASP A 170 6.15 4.44 -8.38
CA ASP A 170 5.19 3.62 -9.12
C ASP A 170 3.75 3.85 -8.62
N GLU A 171 3.53 3.78 -7.31
CA GLU A 171 2.21 4.05 -6.71
C GLU A 171 1.80 5.52 -6.85
N PHE A 172 2.76 6.46 -6.74
CA PHE A 172 2.50 7.88 -6.93
C PHE A 172 2.03 8.22 -8.35
N PHE A 173 2.78 7.79 -9.38
CA PHE A 173 2.41 8.07 -10.77
C PHE A 173 1.17 7.30 -11.22
N GLU A 174 0.92 6.10 -10.69
CA GLU A 174 -0.35 5.40 -10.93
C GLU A 174 -1.52 6.19 -10.33
N ALA A 175 -1.38 6.72 -9.11
CA ALA A 175 -2.41 7.55 -8.49
C ALA A 175 -2.69 8.82 -9.31
N LEU A 176 -1.64 9.51 -9.74
CA LEU A 176 -1.76 10.71 -10.59
C LEU A 176 -2.47 10.38 -11.91
N THR A 177 -2.13 9.26 -12.54
CA THR A 177 -2.77 8.80 -13.78
C THR A 177 -4.26 8.50 -13.58
N LEU A 178 -4.62 7.83 -12.47
CA LEU A 178 -6.01 7.48 -12.17
C LEU A 178 -6.87 8.71 -11.84
N VAL A 179 -6.28 9.71 -11.22
CA VAL A 179 -6.91 11.02 -10.94
C VAL A 179 -7.09 11.80 -12.25
N GLN A 180 -6.03 11.97 -13.03
CA GLN A 180 -6.06 12.66 -14.34
C GLN A 180 -7.12 12.05 -15.27
N THR A 181 -7.20 10.72 -15.33
CA THR A 181 -8.16 10.00 -16.18
C THR A 181 -9.57 9.89 -15.57
N LYS A 182 -9.81 10.53 -14.42
CA LYS A 182 -11.08 10.53 -13.68
C LYS A 182 -11.59 9.13 -13.35
N LYS A 183 -10.69 8.15 -13.23
CA LYS A 183 -11.00 6.79 -12.75
C LYS A 183 -11.17 6.77 -11.24
N ILE A 184 -10.54 7.70 -10.55
CA ILE A 184 -10.81 8.02 -9.15
C ILE A 184 -11.09 9.52 -9.07
N LEU A 185 -12.17 9.88 -8.39
CA LEU A 185 -12.55 11.26 -8.12
C LEU A 185 -12.23 11.60 -6.67
N ASP A 186 -11.88 12.86 -6.43
CA ASP A 186 -11.65 13.46 -5.11
C ASP A 186 -10.73 12.59 -4.25
N PHE A 187 -9.49 12.44 -4.72
CA PHE A 187 -8.49 11.57 -4.12
C PHE A 187 -7.22 12.37 -3.83
N PRO A 188 -7.05 12.88 -2.60
CA PRO A 188 -5.91 13.70 -2.27
C PRO A 188 -4.64 12.86 -2.23
N ILE A 189 -3.58 13.42 -2.80
CA ILE A 189 -2.25 12.82 -2.85
C ILE A 189 -1.29 13.79 -2.16
N ILE A 190 -0.79 13.39 -1.00
CA ILE A 190 0.11 14.21 -0.19
C ILE A 190 1.53 13.71 -0.42
N LEU A 191 2.42 14.58 -0.89
CA LEU A 191 3.86 14.33 -0.96
C LEU A 191 4.54 14.95 0.27
N PHE A 192 4.96 14.09 1.21
CA PHE A 192 5.58 14.52 2.45
C PHE A 192 7.10 14.60 2.29
N GLY A 193 7.74 15.66 2.80
CA GLY A 193 9.17 15.88 2.67
C GLY A 193 9.49 16.71 1.43
N THR A 194 9.14 17.99 1.43
CA THR A 194 9.19 18.89 0.26
C THR A 194 10.56 18.88 -0.41
N LYS A 195 11.63 18.93 0.38
CA LYS A 195 13.02 18.88 -0.10
C LYS A 195 13.35 17.61 -0.88
N PHE A 196 12.80 16.45 -0.49
CA PHE A 196 13.04 15.20 -1.22
C PHE A 196 12.33 15.22 -2.58
N TRP A 197 11.16 15.86 -2.65
CA TRP A 197 10.32 15.91 -3.85
C TRP A 197 10.58 17.11 -4.75
N GLU A 198 11.43 18.05 -4.35
CA GLU A 198 11.87 19.19 -5.17
C GLU A 198 12.22 18.82 -6.62
N PRO A 199 12.91 17.69 -6.91
CA PRO A 199 13.23 17.30 -8.28
C PRO A 199 12.02 17.00 -9.18
N LEU A 200 10.83 16.76 -8.62
CA LEU A 200 9.60 16.57 -9.42
C LEU A 200 9.09 17.89 -10.01
N GLN A 201 9.38 19.04 -9.39
CA GLN A 201 8.92 20.35 -9.85
C GLN A 201 9.41 20.71 -11.26
N PRO A 202 10.72 20.60 -11.59
CA PRO A 202 11.19 20.84 -12.96
C PRO A 202 10.66 19.80 -13.96
N LEU A 203 10.41 18.56 -13.52
CA LEU A 203 9.78 17.54 -14.36
C LEU A 203 8.35 17.94 -14.75
N PHE A 204 7.52 18.32 -13.77
CA PHE A 204 6.15 18.79 -14.03
C PHE A 204 6.13 20.08 -14.85
N SER A 205 7.04 21.02 -14.57
CA SER A 205 7.19 22.23 -15.38
C SER A 205 7.47 21.92 -16.85
N SER A 206 8.31 20.93 -17.12
CA SER A 206 8.62 20.49 -18.49
C SER A 206 7.40 19.83 -19.15
N MET A 207 6.69 18.96 -18.41
CA MET A 207 5.46 18.32 -18.90
C MET A 207 4.35 19.34 -19.21
N LEU A 208 4.16 20.36 -18.37
CA LEU A 208 3.20 21.44 -18.60
C LEU A 208 3.57 22.27 -19.82
N LYS A 209 4.84 22.69 -19.91
CA LYS A 209 5.36 23.47 -21.05
C LYS A 209 5.15 22.74 -22.37
N ASP A 210 5.41 21.43 -22.39
CA ASP A 210 5.28 20.60 -23.59
C ASP A 210 3.85 20.04 -23.77
N LYS A 211 2.88 20.45 -22.94
CA LYS A 211 1.46 20.07 -22.99
C LYS A 211 1.20 18.56 -22.84
N MET A 212 2.05 17.90 -22.04
CA MET A 212 1.91 16.48 -21.69
C MET A 212 0.94 16.28 -20.51
N ILE A 213 0.76 17.31 -19.67
CA ILE A 213 -0.22 17.38 -18.57
C ILE A 213 -0.87 18.78 -18.53
N SER A 214 -1.95 18.93 -17.78
CA SER A 214 -2.63 20.20 -17.49
C SER A 214 -2.35 20.68 -16.05
N GLU A 215 -2.61 21.96 -15.76
CA GLU A 215 -2.44 22.52 -14.41
C GLU A 215 -3.41 21.83 -13.40
N GLU A 216 -4.63 21.53 -13.84
CA GLU A 216 -5.62 20.82 -13.03
C GLU A 216 -5.15 19.43 -12.57
N ASP A 217 -4.25 18.79 -13.33
CA ASP A 217 -3.71 17.46 -12.98
C ASP A 217 -2.81 17.51 -11.74
N ILE A 218 -2.20 18.65 -11.45
CA ILE A 218 -1.28 18.83 -10.31
C ILE A 218 -1.91 19.55 -9.12
N ASP A 219 -3.09 20.15 -9.28
CA ASP A 219 -3.81 20.87 -8.21
C ASP A 219 -4.23 19.96 -7.05
N LEU A 220 -4.34 18.65 -7.30
CA LEU A 220 -4.70 17.64 -6.29
C LEU A 220 -3.50 17.12 -5.48
N LEU A 221 -2.30 17.65 -5.77
CA LEU A 221 -1.08 17.33 -5.04
C LEU A 221 -0.84 18.34 -3.92
N LEU A 222 -0.65 17.84 -2.69
CA LEU A 222 -0.18 18.65 -1.58
C LEU A 222 1.27 18.29 -1.25
N PHE A 223 2.19 19.24 -1.43
CA PHE A 223 3.56 19.13 -0.94
C PHE A 223 3.64 19.75 0.45
N THR A 224 4.11 19.01 1.46
CA THR A 224 4.23 19.54 2.83
C THR A 224 5.32 18.83 3.63
N ASP A 225 5.81 19.50 4.68
CA ASP A 225 6.66 18.93 5.74
C ASP A 225 5.90 18.88 7.09
N SER A 226 4.67 19.36 7.13
CA SER A 226 3.82 19.44 8.32
C SER A 226 2.88 18.24 8.37
N VAL A 227 3.02 17.44 9.44
CA VAL A 227 2.10 16.33 9.72
C VAL A 227 0.68 16.85 9.88
N GLU A 228 0.52 17.99 10.53
CA GLU A 228 -0.79 18.63 10.74
C GLU A 228 -1.44 19.02 9.42
N ASP A 229 -0.70 19.65 8.50
CA ASP A 229 -1.23 20.08 7.20
C ASP A 229 -1.68 18.88 6.37
N ALA A 230 -0.88 17.81 6.37
CA ALA A 230 -1.22 16.56 5.70
C ALA A 230 -2.55 15.98 6.22
N LEU A 231 -2.70 15.90 7.55
CA LEU A 231 -3.89 15.35 8.19
C LEU A 231 -5.12 16.23 7.99
N GLN A 232 -4.98 17.56 8.07
CA GLN A 232 -6.06 18.50 7.83
C GLN A 232 -6.58 18.41 6.38
N HIS A 233 -5.68 18.33 5.41
CA HIS A 233 -6.03 18.18 4.00
C HIS A 233 -6.83 16.89 3.74
N ILE A 234 -6.37 15.77 4.31
CA ILE A 234 -7.09 14.48 4.23
C ILE A 234 -8.47 14.57 4.90
N LYS A 235 -8.54 15.15 6.10
CA LYS A 235 -9.79 15.28 6.86
C LYS A 235 -10.84 16.05 6.08
N ALA A 236 -10.46 17.16 5.44
CA ALA A 236 -11.37 18.01 4.67
C ALA A 236 -12.03 17.23 3.51
N ILE A 237 -11.25 16.45 2.77
CA ILE A 237 -11.70 15.77 1.54
C ILE A 237 -12.37 14.44 1.86
N ALA A 238 -11.79 13.64 2.77
CA ALA A 238 -12.31 12.32 3.06
C ALA A 238 -13.64 12.37 3.84
N LEU A 239 -13.84 13.33 4.76
CA LEU A 239 -15.14 13.48 5.44
C LEU A 239 -16.27 13.85 4.48
N ALA A 240 -16.00 14.70 3.47
CA ALA A 240 -16.97 15.02 2.44
C ALA A 240 -17.39 13.76 1.65
N LYS A 241 -16.41 12.97 1.20
CA LYS A 241 -16.63 11.73 0.45
C LYS A 241 -17.37 10.65 1.25
N HIS A 242 -17.02 10.49 2.54
CA HIS A 242 -17.66 9.49 3.41
C HIS A 242 -19.08 9.89 3.83
N ALA A 243 -19.36 11.19 3.95
CA ALA A 243 -20.73 11.67 4.17
C ALA A 243 -21.65 11.29 2.99
N GLU A 244 -21.14 11.35 1.75
CA GLU A 244 -21.89 10.92 0.56
C GLU A 244 -22.03 9.39 0.47
N LYS A 245 -20.94 8.63 0.66
CA LYS A 245 -20.96 7.15 0.60
C LYS A 245 -21.90 6.52 1.62
N ARG A 246 -22.04 7.07 2.85
CA ARG A 246 -22.97 6.54 3.87
C ARG A 246 -24.45 6.56 3.46
N ARG A 247 -24.83 7.31 2.42
CA ARG A 247 -26.19 7.25 1.86
C ARG A 247 -26.44 5.96 1.08
N GLN A 248 -25.41 5.28 0.60
CA GLN A 248 -25.50 4.01 -0.11
C GLN A 248 -25.25 2.85 0.87
N SER A 249 -26.31 2.32 1.49
CA SER A 249 -26.17 1.12 2.33
C SER A 249 -26.15 -0.13 1.46
N PHE A 250 -25.07 -0.89 1.48
CA PHE A 250 -25.07 -2.26 0.95
C PHE A 250 -25.72 -3.20 1.96
N ARG A 251 -26.72 -3.98 1.55
CA ARG A 251 -27.31 -5.04 2.39
C ARG A 251 -26.29 -6.15 2.54
N ARG A 252 -25.84 -6.42 3.78
CA ARG A 252 -24.93 -7.54 4.07
C ARG A 252 -25.57 -8.87 3.67
N LEU A 253 -24.95 -9.57 2.74
CA LEU A 253 -25.33 -10.91 2.30
C LEU A 253 -24.46 -11.96 3.00
N ARG A 254 -25.05 -12.61 4.01
CA ARG A 254 -24.40 -13.61 4.86
C ARG A 254 -23.79 -14.79 4.08
N ILE A 255 -24.31 -15.11 2.90
CA ILE A 255 -23.81 -16.17 2.00
C ILE A 255 -22.44 -15.82 1.41
N LEU A 256 -22.15 -14.54 1.24
CA LEU A 256 -20.88 -14.06 0.67
C LEU A 256 -19.80 -13.81 1.75
N GLY A 257 -20.15 -13.94 3.03
CA GLY A 257 -19.26 -13.69 4.16
C GLY A 257 -19.08 -12.20 4.49
N GLU A 258 -20.09 -11.39 4.15
CA GLU A 258 -20.28 -9.99 4.57
C GLU A 258 -20.89 -9.91 5.99
#